data_AF-A0A0H3U847-F1
#
_entry.id   AF-A0A0H3U847-F1
#
_cell.length_a   1.000
_cell.length_b   1.000
_cell.length_c   1.000
_cell.angle_alpha   90.00
_cell.angle_beta   90.00
_cell.angle_gamma   90.00
#
_symmetry.space_group_name_H-M   'P 1'
#
loop_
_entity.id
_entity.type
_entity.pdbx_description
1 polymer ?
#
loop_
_entity_poly.entity_id
_entity_poly.type
_entity_poly.pdbx_seq_one_letter_code
_entity_poly.pdbx_strand_id
1 'polypeptide(L)'
;MPAPRTLIEIFLLLSLVACSPKVITQTQVEYRDRVEYRDRVQHDTVHESHTDYIYVVGDTVFRTITEKVYREKIVHDTAIVERHDSIPYKVEVPVYIEKPLKDWQKGMIGVGFLSILALLLILFLKFKSL
;
A
#
# COMPACT_ATOMS: atom_id res chain seq x y z
N MET A 1 -5.69 4.68 62.39
CA MET A 1 -4.88 5.56 61.51
C MET A 1 -3.54 4.88 61.24
N PRO A 2 -3.15 4.61 59.98
CA PRO A 2 -1.85 4.00 59.70
C PRO A 2 -0.72 4.94 60.13
N ALA A 3 0.28 4.41 60.83
CA ALA A 3 1.41 5.19 61.32
C ALA A 3 2.22 5.80 60.16
N PRO A 4 2.81 7.00 60.31
CA PRO A 4 3.50 7.69 59.22
C PRO A 4 4.65 6.89 58.59
N ARG A 5 5.27 5.97 59.35
CA ARG A 5 6.32 5.07 58.88
C ARG A 5 5.82 4.10 57.79
N THR A 6 4.60 3.58 57.94
CA THR A 6 4.02 2.64 56.97
C THR A 6 3.67 3.29 55.63
N LEU A 7 3.36 4.59 55.61
CA LEU A 7 3.08 5.31 54.37
C LEU A 7 4.34 5.53 53.53
N ILE A 8 5.48 5.78 54.18
CA ILE A 8 6.77 5.99 53.51
C ILE A 8 7.25 4.69 52.86
N GLU A 9 7.10 3.55 53.54
CA GLU A 9 7.47 2.22 53.01
C GLU A 9 6.64 1.84 51.77
N ILE A 10 5.33 2.12 51.80
CA ILE A 10 4.44 1.85 50.66
C ILE A 10 4.79 2.75 49.47
N PHE A 11 5.07 4.02 49.71
CA PHE A 11 5.44 4.97 48.65
C PHE A 11 6.77 4.61 47.98
N LEU A 12 7.75 4.16 48.78
CA LEU A 12 9.03 3.66 48.28
C LEU A 12 8.81 2.43 47.37
N LEU A 13 8.04 1.44 47.81
CA LEU A 13 7.74 0.23 47.03
C LEU A 13 7.03 0.53 45.70
N LEU A 14 6.11 1.49 45.70
CA LEU A 14 5.37 1.89 44.49
C LEU A 14 6.28 2.51 43.42
N SER A 15 7.32 3.23 43.84
CA SER A 15 8.26 3.89 42.93
C SER A 15 9.14 2.92 42.13
N LEU A 16 9.44 1.72 42.68
CA LEU A 16 10.25 0.71 41.98
C LEU A 16 9.48 -0.04 40.88
N VAL A 17 8.14 -0.05 40.93
CA VAL A 17 7.30 -0.77 39.95
C VAL A 17 6.94 0.10 38.73
N ALA A 18 7.14 1.41 38.79
CA ALA A 18 6.66 2.38 37.80
C ALA A 18 7.49 2.46 36.48
N CYS A 19 8.42 1.53 36.21
CA CYS A 19 9.27 1.59 35.02
C CYS A 19 8.48 1.25 33.74
N SER A 20 8.15 2.27 32.95
CA SER A 20 7.38 2.13 31.70
C SER A 20 8.24 1.62 30.53
N PRO A 21 7.74 0.66 29.71
CA PRO A 21 8.47 0.16 28.56
C PRO A 21 8.49 1.20 27.42
N LYS A 22 9.69 1.50 26.89
CA LYS A 22 9.85 2.28 25.65
C LYS A 22 9.39 1.44 24.45
N VAL A 23 8.50 1.99 23.64
CA VAL A 23 8.05 1.39 22.36
C VAL A 23 9.11 1.65 21.29
N ILE A 24 9.56 0.60 20.59
CA ILE A 24 10.56 0.69 19.52
C ILE A 24 9.88 0.40 18.18
N THR A 25 9.74 1.39 17.31
CA THR A 25 9.20 1.24 15.94
C THR A 25 10.23 0.61 14.99
N GLN A 26 9.77 -0.25 14.08
CA GLN A 26 10.57 -0.81 12.97
C GLN A 26 9.76 -0.69 11.69
N THR A 27 10.37 -0.17 10.63
CA THR A 27 9.78 0.05 9.31
C THR A 27 9.89 -1.20 8.45
N GLN A 28 8.79 -1.62 7.83
CA GLN A 28 8.77 -2.64 6.76
C GLN A 28 8.61 -1.95 5.40
N VAL A 29 9.06 -2.62 4.32
CA VAL A 29 9.04 -2.08 2.94
C VAL A 29 7.93 -2.79 2.17
N GLU A 30 6.95 -2.03 1.67
CA GLU A 30 5.91 -2.54 0.77
C GLU A 30 6.34 -2.40 -0.72
N TYR A 31 5.64 -3.06 -1.63
CA TYR A 31 5.86 -2.94 -3.08
C TYR A 31 4.65 -2.24 -3.68
N ARG A 32 4.85 -1.19 -4.49
CA ARG A 32 3.78 -0.48 -5.17
C ARG A 32 4.03 -0.46 -6.67
N ASP A 33 2.99 -0.67 -7.43
CA ASP A 33 3.04 -0.71 -8.89
C ASP A 33 2.95 0.72 -9.46
N ARG A 34 3.84 1.09 -10.40
CA ARG A 34 3.73 2.34 -11.17
C ARG A 34 3.16 1.96 -12.52
N VAL A 35 2.08 2.64 -12.86
CA VAL A 35 1.52 2.60 -14.20
C VAL A 35 2.18 3.72 -15.00
N GLU A 36 2.99 3.38 -15.99
CA GLU A 36 3.49 4.31 -16.99
C GLU A 36 2.63 4.19 -18.26
N TYR A 37 1.99 5.30 -18.64
CA TYR A 37 1.16 5.35 -19.84
C TYR A 37 2.04 5.56 -21.07
N ARG A 38 1.94 4.67 -22.06
CA ARG A 38 2.66 4.78 -23.33
C ARG A 38 1.67 4.83 -24.48
N ASP A 39 1.47 6.03 -25.01
CA ASP A 39 0.65 6.23 -26.21
C ASP A 39 1.27 5.53 -27.42
N ARG A 40 0.46 4.73 -28.12
CA ARG A 40 0.78 4.18 -29.43
C ARG A 40 0.00 4.97 -30.48
N VAL A 41 0.66 5.91 -31.14
CA VAL A 41 0.09 6.55 -32.33
C VAL A 41 0.26 5.58 -33.50
N GLN A 42 -0.84 4.93 -33.90
CA GLN A 42 -0.87 4.11 -35.11
C GLN A 42 -1.23 5.00 -36.30
N HIS A 43 -0.41 4.95 -37.36
CA HIS A 43 -0.61 5.76 -38.55
C HIS A 43 -1.55 5.03 -39.52
N ASP A 44 -2.62 5.69 -39.97
CA ASP A 44 -3.53 5.15 -40.99
C ASP A 44 -2.90 5.34 -42.37
N THR A 45 -2.82 4.28 -43.17
CA THR A 45 -2.36 4.38 -44.57
C THR A 45 -3.57 4.59 -45.49
N VAL A 46 -3.51 5.61 -46.35
CA VAL A 46 -4.48 5.84 -47.42
C VAL A 46 -3.79 5.61 -48.75
N HIS A 47 -4.37 4.74 -49.58
CA HIS A 47 -3.83 4.43 -50.90
C HIS A 47 -4.76 4.98 -51.98
N GLU A 48 -4.22 5.94 -52.75
CA GLU A 48 -4.91 6.55 -53.88
C GLU A 48 -4.38 5.94 -55.18
N SER A 49 -5.28 5.47 -56.04
CA SER A 49 -4.94 4.92 -57.36
C SER A 49 -5.66 5.70 -58.44
N HIS A 50 -4.91 6.28 -59.37
CA HIS A 50 -5.41 7.06 -60.49
C HIS A 50 -5.09 6.35 -61.81
N THR A 51 -6.10 6.14 -62.65
CA THR A 51 -5.94 5.55 -63.98
C THR A 51 -6.59 6.44 -65.02
N ASP A 52 -5.81 6.84 -66.03
CA ASP A 52 -6.27 7.65 -67.14
C ASP A 52 -6.09 6.87 -68.43
N TYR A 53 -7.19 6.66 -69.16
CA TYR A 53 -7.20 5.91 -70.40
C TYR A 53 -7.69 6.81 -71.53
N ILE A 54 -6.89 6.90 -72.59
CA ILE A 54 -7.20 7.71 -73.77
C ILE A 54 -7.21 6.77 -74.98
N TYR A 55 -8.27 6.86 -75.79
CA TYR A 55 -8.35 6.16 -77.07
C TYR A 55 -8.95 7.05 -78.15
N VAL A 56 -8.52 6.82 -79.39
CA VAL A 56 -8.85 7.66 -80.54
C VAL A 56 -9.59 6.84 -81.59
N VAL A 57 -10.70 7.38 -82.10
CA VAL A 57 -11.47 6.78 -83.20
C VAL A 57 -11.68 7.86 -84.26
N GLY A 58 -10.99 7.71 -85.40
CA GLY A 58 -10.97 8.75 -86.43
C GLY A 58 -10.44 10.06 -85.87
N ASP A 59 -11.22 11.14 -86.03
CA ASP A 59 -10.87 12.48 -85.56
C ASP A 59 -11.31 12.76 -84.11
N THR A 60 -11.96 11.81 -83.43
CA THR A 60 -12.48 12.00 -82.07
C THR A 60 -11.62 11.30 -81.03
N VAL A 61 -11.27 12.04 -79.96
CA VAL A 61 -10.50 11.52 -78.81
C VAL A 61 -11.44 11.32 -77.63
N PHE A 62 -11.43 10.12 -77.06
CA PHE A 62 -12.16 9.77 -75.85
C PHE A 62 -11.18 9.60 -74.69
N ARG A 63 -11.47 10.25 -73.56
CA ARG A 63 -10.70 10.15 -72.32
C ARG A 63 -11.59 9.67 -71.18
N THR A 64 -11.17 8.60 -70.52
CA THR A 64 -11.83 8.04 -69.36
C THR A 64 -10.89 8.07 -68.18
N ILE A 65 -11.26 8.84 -67.16
CA ILE A 65 -10.51 8.99 -65.91
C ILE A 65 -11.20 8.15 -64.84
N THR A 66 -10.45 7.28 -64.17
CA THR A 66 -10.92 6.48 -63.04
C THR A 66 -10.04 6.75 -61.83
N GLU A 67 -10.67 7.21 -60.75
CA GLU A 67 -10.02 7.47 -59.46
C GLU A 67 -10.57 6.51 -58.40
N LYS A 68 -9.68 5.83 -57.67
CA LYS A 68 -10.05 4.91 -56.59
C LYS A 68 -9.27 5.27 -55.33
N VAL A 69 -9.99 5.54 -54.24
CA VAL A 69 -9.42 5.80 -52.92
C VAL A 69 -9.72 4.62 -52.02
N TYR A 70 -8.67 3.93 -51.57
CA TYR A 70 -8.77 2.81 -50.63
C TYR A 70 -8.33 3.25 -49.25
N ARG A 71 -9.20 3.09 -48.25
CA ARG A 71 -8.91 3.36 -46.84
C ARG A 71 -8.89 2.06 -46.06
N GLU A 72 -7.70 1.59 -45.72
CA GLU A 72 -7.56 0.48 -44.78
C GLU A 72 -7.75 1.01 -43.36
N LYS A 73 -8.99 0.94 -42.87
CA LYS A 73 -9.27 1.12 -41.44
C LYS A 73 -9.18 -0.24 -40.79
N ILE A 74 -8.13 -0.50 -40.00
CA ILE A 74 -8.11 -1.70 -39.17
C ILE A 74 -9.10 -1.46 -38.02
N VAL A 75 -10.38 -1.77 -38.25
CA VAL A 75 -11.42 -1.75 -37.23
C VAL A 75 -11.17 -2.96 -36.34
N HIS A 76 -10.29 -2.78 -35.37
CA HIS A 76 -10.22 -3.71 -34.28
C HIS A 76 -11.47 -3.48 -33.43
N ASP A 77 -12.36 -4.48 -33.39
CA ASP A 77 -13.36 -4.64 -32.34
C ASP A 77 -12.62 -5.02 -31.04
N THR A 78 -11.74 -4.14 -30.60
CA THR A 78 -10.96 -4.33 -29.38
C THR A 78 -11.81 -3.85 -28.24
N ALA A 79 -12.47 -4.79 -27.56
CA ALA A 79 -12.56 -4.67 -26.11
C ALA A 79 -11.12 -4.49 -25.64
N ILE A 80 -10.73 -3.24 -25.36
CA ILE A 80 -9.40 -2.89 -24.90
C ILE A 80 -9.29 -3.53 -23.51
N VAL A 81 -8.81 -4.77 -23.46
CA VAL A 81 -8.27 -5.32 -22.23
C VAL A 81 -6.95 -4.59 -22.05
N GLU A 82 -7.00 -3.44 -21.37
CA GLU A 82 -5.82 -2.74 -20.90
C GLU A 82 -5.08 -3.70 -19.96
N ARG A 83 -4.20 -4.54 -20.52
CA ARG A 83 -3.20 -5.26 -19.73
C ARG A 83 -2.19 -4.22 -19.27
N HIS A 84 -2.44 -3.68 -18.09
CA HIS A 84 -1.41 -2.99 -17.33
C HIS A 84 -0.35 -3.99 -16.92
N ASP A 85 0.72 -4.09 -17.72
CA ASP A 85 1.97 -4.70 -17.29
C ASP A 85 2.69 -3.70 -16.36
N SER A 86 2.11 -3.44 -15.18
CA SER A 86 2.80 -2.63 -14.17
C SER A 86 3.98 -3.43 -13.63
N ILE A 87 5.18 -2.84 -13.71
CA ILE A 87 6.37 -3.42 -13.08
C ILE A 87 6.32 -3.02 -11.59
N PRO A 88 6.20 -3.98 -10.66
CA PRO A 88 6.22 -3.68 -9.23
C PRO A 88 7.60 -3.14 -8.86
N TYR A 89 7.64 -1.92 -8.31
CA TYR A 89 8.87 -1.37 -7.73
C TYR A 89 8.70 -1.26 -6.21
N LYS A 90 9.81 -1.45 -5.48
CA LYS A 90 9.81 -1.30 -4.01
C LYS A 90 9.53 0.15 -3.67
N VAL A 91 8.45 0.40 -2.94
CA VAL A 91 8.19 1.69 -2.32
C VAL A 91 8.24 1.49 -0.82
N GLU A 92 9.22 2.09 -0.16
CA GLU A 92 9.36 2.02 1.30
C GLU A 92 8.21 2.78 1.97
N VAL A 93 7.06 2.12 2.13
CA VAL A 93 5.91 2.64 2.91
C VAL A 93 6.16 2.32 4.38
N PRO A 94 6.30 3.31 5.28
CA PRO A 94 6.50 3.04 6.69
C PRO A 94 5.21 2.49 7.32
N VAL A 95 5.09 1.15 7.40
CA VAL A 95 4.00 0.49 8.13
C VAL A 95 4.34 0.45 9.62
N TYR A 96 3.46 1.02 10.45
CA TYR A 96 3.55 0.94 11.91
C TYR A 96 3.00 -0.40 12.39
N ILE A 97 3.87 -1.40 12.56
CA ILE A 97 3.49 -2.69 13.14
C ILE A 97 3.73 -2.66 14.64
N GLU A 98 2.69 -2.93 15.42
CA GLU A 98 2.82 -3.13 16.86
C GLU A 98 3.67 -4.37 17.13
N LYS A 99 4.81 -4.21 17.82
CA LYS A 99 5.64 -5.36 18.18
C LYS A 99 4.94 -6.19 19.26
N PRO A 100 4.87 -7.52 19.10
CA PRO A 100 4.42 -8.36 20.21
C PRO A 100 5.38 -8.19 21.39
N LEU A 101 4.82 -8.16 22.60
CA LEU A 101 5.59 -8.10 23.84
C LEU A 101 6.61 -9.25 23.87
N LYS A 102 7.87 -8.96 24.20
CA LYS A 102 8.89 -9.99 24.42
C LYS A 102 8.49 -10.84 25.64
N ASP A 103 8.86 -12.11 25.65
CA ASP A 103 8.43 -13.01 26.74
C ASP A 103 8.94 -12.60 28.12
N TRP A 104 10.13 -11.99 28.21
CA TRP A 104 10.60 -11.40 29.46
C TRP A 104 9.77 -10.17 29.89
N GLN A 105 9.25 -9.38 28.95
CA GLN A 105 8.38 -8.24 29.25
C GLN A 105 7.04 -8.73 29.79
N LYS A 106 6.47 -9.79 29.19
CA LYS A 106 5.28 -10.47 29.72
C LYS A 106 5.53 -11.01 31.13
N GLY A 107 6.69 -11.62 31.35
CA GLY A 107 7.12 -12.07 32.68
C GLY A 107 7.19 -10.93 33.70
N MET A 108 7.79 -9.80 33.34
CA MET A 108 7.86 -8.63 34.22
C MET A 108 6.49 -8.02 34.53
N ILE A 109 5.58 -7.96 33.56
CA ILE A 109 4.19 -7.53 33.79
C ILE A 109 3.51 -8.47 34.80
N GLY A 110 3.71 -9.79 34.66
CA GLY A 110 3.18 -10.78 35.60
C GLY A 110 3.72 -10.60 37.02
N VAL A 111 5.03 -10.37 37.17
CA VAL A 111 5.66 -10.10 38.48
C VAL A 111 5.12 -8.81 39.09
N GLY A 112 4.94 -7.76 38.30
CA GLY A 112 4.31 -6.51 38.73
C GLY A 112 2.91 -6.74 39.27
N PHE A 113 2.09 -7.52 38.58
CA PHE A 113 0.72 -7.84 39.00
C PHE A 113 0.69 -8.62 40.33
N LEU A 114 1.57 -9.61 40.48
CA LEU A 114 1.72 -10.37 41.74
C LEU A 114 2.16 -9.49 42.90
N SER A 115 3.05 -8.52 42.67
CA SER A 115 3.51 -7.60 43.71
C SER A 115 2.39 -6.70 44.25
N ILE A 116 1.50 -6.22 43.38
CA ILE A 116 0.35 -5.40 43.77
C ILE A 116 -0.65 -6.24 44.57
N LEU A 117 -0.89 -7.48 44.14
CA LEU A 117 -1.78 -8.42 44.82
C LEU A 117 -1.29 -8.76 46.23
N ALA A 118 0.02 -8.98 46.38
CA ALA A 118 0.64 -9.22 47.68
C ALA A 118 0.50 -8.00 48.62
N LEU A 119 0.70 -6.78 48.11
CA LEU A 119 0.52 -5.55 48.91
C LEU A 119 -0.92 -5.37 49.39
N LEU A 120 -1.91 -5.62 48.52
CA LEU A 120 -3.32 -5.55 48.90
C LEU A 120 -3.68 -6.59 49.98
N LEU A 121 -3.14 -7.79 49.88
CA LEU A 121 -3.37 -8.85 50.87
C LEU A 121 -2.76 -8.48 52.23
N ILE A 122 -1.53 -7.94 52.25
CA ILE A 122 -0.89 -7.45 53.47
C ILE A 122 -1.71 -6.33 54.11
N LEU A 123 -2.22 -5.38 53.31
CA LEU A 123 -3.06 -4.29 53.78
C LEU A 123 -4.38 -4.82 54.38
N PHE A 124 -5.01 -5.80 53.73
CA PHE A 124 -6.24 -6.42 54.21
C PHE A 124 -6.04 -7.17 55.52
N LEU A 125 -4.97 -7.95 55.66
CA LEU A 125 -4.62 -8.63 56.91
C LEU A 125 -4.35 -7.63 58.05
N LYS A 126 -3.64 -6.54 57.74
CA LYS A 126 -3.43 -5.43 58.69
C LYS A 126 -4.73 -4.76 59.11
N PHE A 127 -5.69 -4.59 58.20
CA PHE A 127 -6.98 -3.99 58.51
C PHE A 127 -7.85 -4.92 59.36
N LYS A 128 -7.80 -6.24 59.11
CA LYS A 128 -8.51 -7.24 59.91
C LYS A 128 -7.90 -7.44 61.32
N SER A 129 -6.61 -7.20 61.47
CA SER A 129 -5.87 -7.30 62.72
C SER A 129 -5.99 -6.06 63.62
N LEU A 130 -6.71 -5.03 63.18
CA LEU A 130 -6.85 -3.73 63.84
C LEU A 130 -8.29 -3.53 64.33
#